data_AF-A0A1C1CQF4-F1
#
_entry.id   AF-A0A1C1CQF4-F1
#
_cell.length_a   1.000
_cell.length_b   1.000
_cell.length_c   1.000
_cell.angle_alpha   90.00
_cell.angle_beta   90.00
_cell.angle_gamma   90.00
#
_symmetry.space_group_name_H-M   'P 1'
#
loop_
_entity.id
_entity.type
_entity.pdbx_description
1 polymer ?
#
loop_
_entity_poly.entity_id
_entity_poly.type
_entity_poly.pdbx_seq_one_letter_code
_entity_poly.pdbx_strand_id
1 'polypeptide(L)'
;MAARRLSSIVGGRKNEAFDTTVANEVQLAQLGYEQELKRSFSLLGMVGFSFSIVTCWTALGGTLIVGIEAGGPPVMVWSWVGICILSLAVAYSFAEMCSAYPTAGGQYSWVAILAPPKYARGAAFVTGWFMCTGIVAMGAVNNFVRRILWTGGGSYLLISV
;
A
#
# COMPACT_ATOMS: atom_id res chain seq x y z
N MET A 1 18.62 -14.16 -35.99
CA MET A 1 17.70 -13.97 -34.85
C MET A 1 17.89 -12.63 -34.10
N ALA A 2 18.81 -11.75 -34.50
CA ALA A 2 19.11 -10.46 -33.81
C ALA A 2 18.15 -9.28 -34.13
N ALA A 3 17.33 -9.35 -35.19
CA ALA A 3 16.54 -8.22 -35.67
C ALA A 3 15.31 -7.86 -34.81
N ARG A 4 14.84 -8.73 -33.91
CA ARG A 4 13.63 -8.47 -33.09
C ARG A 4 13.86 -7.49 -31.94
N ARG A 5 15.12 -7.16 -31.59
CA ARG A 5 15.45 -6.21 -30.51
C ARG A 5 15.28 -4.74 -30.93
N LEU A 6 15.43 -4.41 -32.22
CA LEU A 6 15.39 -3.02 -32.71
C LEU A 6 13.97 -2.48 -32.90
N SER A 7 12.98 -3.34 -33.19
CA SER A 7 11.62 -2.87 -33.48
C SER A 7 10.87 -2.36 -32.25
N SER A 8 11.26 -2.70 -31.02
CA SER A 8 10.60 -2.14 -29.83
C SER A 8 11.07 -0.73 -29.50
N ILE A 9 12.14 -0.24 -30.13
CA ILE A 9 12.69 1.12 -29.90
C ILE A 9 11.86 2.19 -30.62
N VAL A 10 11.15 1.86 -31.70
CA VAL A 10 10.52 2.86 -32.60
C VAL A 10 9.10 3.28 -32.14
N GLY A 11 8.68 2.85 -30.95
CA GLY A 11 7.36 3.14 -30.38
C GLY A 11 7.39 4.02 -29.14
N GLY A 12 8.26 5.03 -29.08
CA GLY A 12 8.39 5.98 -27.97
C GLY A 12 7.13 6.80 -27.71
N ARG A 13 6.15 6.22 -27.01
CA ARG A 13 4.92 6.89 -26.57
C ARG A 13 5.08 7.35 -25.13
N LYS A 14 5.70 8.53 -24.93
CA LYS A 14 5.60 9.48 -23.78
C LYS A 14 5.60 8.95 -22.32
N ASN A 15 5.85 7.66 -22.08
CA ASN A 15 5.97 7.06 -20.75
C ASN A 15 7.45 6.77 -20.39
N GLU A 16 8.39 7.57 -20.90
CA GLU A 16 9.82 7.44 -20.60
C GLU A 16 10.26 8.09 -19.27
N ALA A 17 9.37 8.76 -18.53
CA ALA A 17 9.79 9.44 -17.30
C ALA A 17 10.26 8.49 -16.18
N PHE A 18 10.04 7.17 -16.28
CA PHE A 18 10.63 6.16 -15.40
C PHE A 18 11.00 4.88 -16.16
N ASP A 19 11.94 4.95 -17.10
CA ASP A 19 12.68 3.75 -17.53
C ASP A 19 13.64 3.26 -16.42
N THR A 20 13.09 2.98 -15.24
CA THR A 20 13.75 2.28 -14.14
C THR A 20 13.62 0.77 -14.32
N THR A 21 13.14 0.31 -15.47
CA THR A 21 12.88 -1.12 -15.73
C THR A 21 14.20 -1.90 -15.68
N VAL A 22 15.19 -1.47 -16.45
CA VAL A 22 16.53 -2.07 -16.48
C VAL A 22 17.21 -1.99 -15.11
N ALA A 23 17.13 -0.86 -14.42
CA ALA A 23 17.74 -0.70 -13.10
C ALA A 23 17.13 -1.67 -12.07
N ASN A 24 15.79 -1.76 -12.02
CA ASN A 24 15.09 -2.67 -11.12
C ASN A 24 15.33 -4.14 -11.50
N GLU A 25 15.38 -4.48 -12.80
CA GLU A 25 15.72 -5.82 -13.29
C GLU A 25 17.12 -6.25 -12.84
N VAL A 26 18.10 -5.34 -12.93
CA VAL A 26 19.47 -5.59 -12.45
C VAL A 26 19.51 -5.76 -10.93
N GLN A 27 18.82 -4.90 -10.18
CA GLN A 27 18.74 -5.04 -8.71
C GLN A 27 18.04 -6.33 -8.28
N LEU A 28 16.99 -6.74 -9.00
CA LEU A 28 16.27 -7.98 -8.72
C LEU A 28 17.12 -9.22 -9.08
N ALA A 29 17.86 -9.16 -10.19
CA ALA A 29 18.83 -10.18 -10.55
C ALA A 29 19.96 -10.31 -9.52
N GLN A 30 20.41 -9.20 -8.91
CA GLN A 30 21.36 -9.23 -7.79
C GLN A 30 20.81 -9.93 -6.54
N LEU A 31 19.49 -9.89 -6.33
CA LEU A 31 18.81 -10.62 -5.26
C LEU A 31 18.53 -12.10 -5.62
N GLY A 32 18.84 -12.53 -6.85
CA GLY A 32 18.61 -13.89 -7.33
C GLY A 32 17.19 -14.18 -7.81
N TYR A 33 16.39 -13.14 -8.08
CA TYR A 33 15.03 -13.27 -8.58
C TYR A 33 14.96 -12.90 -10.08
N GLU A 34 14.37 -13.75 -10.93
CA GLU A 34 14.00 -13.37 -12.30
C GLU A 34 12.66 -12.62 -12.28
N GLN A 35 12.59 -11.48 -12.98
CA GLN A 35 11.38 -10.67 -13.07
C GLN A 35 10.34 -11.35 -13.98
N GLU A 36 9.49 -12.23 -13.44
CA GLU A 36 8.41 -12.85 -14.23
C GLU A 36 7.22 -11.92 -14.49
N LEU A 37 7.04 -10.88 -13.66
CA LEU A 37 5.87 -10.01 -13.76
C LEU A 37 6.11 -8.84 -14.72
N LYS A 38 5.27 -8.76 -15.76
CA LYS A 38 5.18 -7.59 -16.66
C LYS A 38 4.61 -6.40 -15.89
N ARG A 39 5.41 -5.36 -15.65
CA ARG A 39 5.00 -4.15 -14.93
C ARG A 39 4.10 -3.29 -15.83
N SER A 40 2.79 -3.33 -15.61
CA SER A 40 1.78 -2.70 -16.49
C SER A 40 1.10 -1.43 -15.93
N PHE A 41 1.46 -0.99 -14.73
CA PHE A 41 0.80 0.16 -14.09
C PHE A 41 1.46 1.49 -14.46
N SER A 42 0.66 2.44 -14.95
CA SER A 42 1.04 3.86 -15.08
C SER A 42 1.17 4.52 -13.70
N LEU A 43 2.01 5.54 -13.57
CA LEU A 43 2.22 6.27 -12.30
C LEU A 43 0.91 6.82 -11.72
N LEU A 44 0.08 7.44 -12.55
CA LEU A 44 -1.23 7.93 -12.11
C LEU A 44 -2.14 6.78 -11.64
N GLY A 45 -2.03 5.61 -12.29
CA GLY A 45 -2.71 4.39 -11.88
C GLY A 45 -2.20 3.88 -10.53
N MET A 46 -0.89 3.90 -10.29
CA MET A 46 -0.31 3.52 -9.00
C MET A 46 -0.75 4.45 -7.87
N VAL A 47 -0.73 5.78 -8.10
CA VAL A 47 -1.19 6.76 -7.11
C VAL A 47 -2.68 6.57 -6.79
N GLY A 48 -3.52 6.38 -7.81
CA GLY A 48 -4.95 6.11 -7.63
C GLY A 48 -5.22 4.79 -6.89
N PHE A 49 -4.45 3.75 -7.19
CA PHE A 49 -4.53 2.47 -6.49
C PHE A 49 -4.14 2.60 -5.01
N SER A 50 -3.07 3.33 -4.70
CA SER A 50 -2.68 3.62 -3.32
C SER A 50 -3.74 4.39 -2.55
N PHE A 51 -4.37 5.41 -3.16
CA PHE A 51 -5.47 6.16 -2.53
C PHE A 51 -6.69 5.26 -2.25
N SER A 52 -6.99 4.33 -3.17
CA SER A 52 -8.07 3.36 -3.02
C SER A 52 -7.80 2.35 -1.89
N ILE A 53 -6.58 1.82 -1.79
CA ILE A 53 -6.21 0.88 -0.71
C ILE A 53 -6.29 1.53 0.67
N VAL A 54 -5.79 2.76 0.80
CA VAL A 54 -5.72 3.43 2.11
C VAL A 54 -7.11 3.88 2.59
N THR A 55 -8.08 4.08 1.69
CA THR A 55 -9.45 4.53 2.03
C THR A 55 -9.45 5.75 2.97
N CYS A 56 -8.52 6.69 2.77
CA CYS A 56 -8.28 7.79 3.73
C CYS A 56 -9.51 8.68 3.94
N TRP A 57 -10.42 8.78 2.95
CA TRP A 57 -11.66 9.54 3.12
C TRP A 57 -12.54 8.98 4.23
N THR A 58 -12.61 7.64 4.37
CA THR A 58 -13.47 6.98 5.36
C THR A 58 -12.94 7.25 6.77
N ALA A 59 -11.62 7.22 6.92
CA ALA A 59 -10.94 7.55 8.17
C ALA A 59 -11.13 9.03 8.56
N LEU A 60 -11.04 9.95 7.59
CA LEU A 60 -11.32 11.36 7.82
C LEU A 60 -12.75 11.57 8.34
N GLY A 61 -13.76 10.97 7.70
CA GLY A 61 -15.16 11.11 8.13
C GLY A 61 -15.41 10.68 9.58
N GLY A 62 -14.83 9.55 10.01
CA GLY A 62 -14.98 9.06 11.39
C GLY A 62 -14.23 9.91 12.43
N THR A 63 -13.07 10.46 12.06
CA THR A 63 -12.23 11.24 12.99
C THR A 63 -12.66 12.70 13.10
N LEU A 64 -13.42 13.25 12.15
CA LEU A 64 -13.93 14.62 12.25
C LEU A 64 -14.83 14.81 13.48
N ILE A 65 -15.74 13.86 13.75
CA ILE A 65 -16.67 13.93 14.89
C ILE A 65 -15.88 13.89 16.20
N VAL A 66 -15.00 12.89 16.35
CA VAL A 66 -14.16 12.71 17.53
C VAL A 66 -13.20 13.90 17.72
N GLY A 67 -12.65 14.44 16.63
CA GLY A 67 -11.73 15.57 16.66
C GLY A 67 -12.39 16.87 17.15
N ILE A 68 -13.65 17.10 16.75
CA ILE A 68 -14.42 18.26 17.22
C ILE A 68 -14.67 18.14 18.73
N GLU A 69 -15.05 16.96 19.23
CA GLU A 69 -15.32 16.72 20.66
C GLU A 69 -14.05 16.82 21.54
N ALA A 70 -12.90 16.37 21.04
CA ALA A 70 -11.68 16.25 21.85
C ALA A 70 -10.91 17.58 22.03
N GLY A 71 -10.93 18.48 21.05
CA GLY A 71 -10.10 19.71 21.09
C GLY A 71 -10.56 20.86 20.20
N GLY A 72 -11.69 20.69 19.49
CA GLY A 72 -12.21 21.69 18.56
C GLY A 72 -11.38 21.85 17.27
N PRO A 73 -11.85 22.71 16.35
CA PRO A 73 -11.26 22.86 15.00
C PRO A 73 -9.76 23.22 14.95
N PRO A 74 -9.20 24.08 15.82
CA PRO A 74 -7.78 24.45 15.75
C PRO A 74 -6.85 23.28 16.02
N VAL A 75 -7.19 22.44 17.01
CA VAL A 75 -6.39 21.26 17.35
C VAL A 75 -6.37 20.29 16.18
N MET A 76 -7.48 20.14 15.46
CA MET A 76 -7.57 19.27 14.29
C MET A 76 -6.61 19.72 13.17
N VAL A 77 -6.58 21.02 12.85
CA VAL A 77 -5.72 21.56 11.78
C VAL A 77 -4.24 21.45 12.16
N TRP A 78 -3.86 21.87 13.37
CA TRP A 78 -2.46 21.83 13.80
C TRP A 78 -1.96 20.41 14.02
N SER A 79 -2.80 19.51 14.56
CA SER A 79 -2.45 18.09 14.68
C SER A 79 -2.30 17.43 13.32
N TRP A 80 -3.13 17.80 12.34
CA TRP A 80 -3.03 17.31 10.96
C TRP A 80 -1.69 17.71 10.32
N VAL A 81 -1.30 18.98 10.40
CA VAL A 81 0.00 19.44 9.86
C VAL A 81 1.17 18.75 10.58
N GLY A 82 1.10 18.63 11.91
CA GLY A 82 2.13 17.94 12.70
C GLY A 82 2.29 16.47 12.31
N ILE A 83 1.18 15.72 12.18
CA ILE A 83 1.23 14.32 11.77
C ILE A 83 1.64 14.14 10.31
N CYS A 84 1.32 15.08 9.41
CA CYS A 84 1.79 15.05 8.03
C CYS A 84 3.31 15.09 7.95
N ILE A 85 3.97 15.95 8.73
CA ILE A 85 5.44 16.04 8.76
C ILE A 85 6.06 14.72 9.25
N LEU A 86 5.53 14.16 10.33
CA LEU A 86 6.00 12.86 10.86
C LEU A 86 5.75 11.72 9.86
N SER A 87 4.59 11.71 9.21
CA SER A 87 4.24 10.70 8.21
C SER A 87 5.13 10.79 6.97
N LEU A 88 5.54 12.00 6.55
CA LEU A 88 6.49 12.19 5.46
C LEU A 88 7.88 11.63 5.80
N ALA A 89 8.34 11.76 7.05
CA ALA A 89 9.61 11.16 7.47
C ALA A 89 9.59 9.63 7.40
N VAL A 90 8.47 9.01 7.81
CA VAL A 90 8.26 7.56 7.66
C VAL A 90 8.15 7.17 6.18
N ALA A 91 7.42 7.94 5.37
CA ALA A 91 7.27 7.69 3.94
C ALA A 91 8.61 7.77 3.20
N TYR A 92 9.48 8.71 3.56
CA TYR A 92 10.81 8.84 2.99
C TYR A 92 11.68 7.61 3.31
N SER A 93 11.65 7.15 4.56
CA SER A 93 12.35 5.92 4.96
C SER A 93 11.84 4.69 4.21
N PHE A 94 10.53 4.61 3.97
CA PHE A 94 9.91 3.53 3.19
C PHE A 94 10.26 3.62 1.70
N ALA A 95 10.39 4.83 1.16
CA ALA A 95 10.81 5.06 -0.22
C ALA A 95 12.24 4.56 -0.47
N GLU A 96 13.17 4.82 0.46
CA GLU A 96 14.54 4.27 0.41
C GLU A 96 14.55 2.73 0.44
N MET A 97 13.69 2.12 1.25
CA MET A 97 13.59 0.65 1.30
C MET A 97 12.98 0.07 0.02
N CYS A 98 11.96 0.73 -0.55
CA CYS A 98 11.32 0.29 -1.79
C CYS A 98 12.22 0.50 -3.03
N SER A 99 13.10 1.50 -3.02
CA SER A 99 14.08 1.73 -4.09
C SER A 99 15.24 0.72 -4.04
N ALA A 100 15.66 0.31 -2.84
CA ALA A 100 16.70 -0.70 -2.66
C ALA A 100 16.20 -2.12 -2.97
N TYR A 101 14.97 -2.46 -2.55
CA TYR A 101 14.40 -3.81 -2.66
C TYR A 101 13.06 -3.80 -3.41
N PRO A 102 13.07 -3.69 -4.76
CA PRO A 102 11.87 -3.72 -5.60
C PRO A 102 11.30 -5.14 -5.71
N THR A 103 10.84 -5.72 -4.59
CA THR A 103 10.28 -7.07 -4.51
C THR A 103 8.76 -7.03 -4.44
N ALA A 104 8.09 -7.91 -5.20
CA ALA A 104 6.62 -7.96 -5.28
C ALA A 104 5.94 -8.28 -3.94
N GLY A 105 6.66 -8.91 -3.02
CA GLY A 105 6.17 -9.27 -1.69
C GLY A 105 6.33 -8.22 -0.61
N GLY A 106 7.00 -7.09 -0.91
CA GLY A 106 7.23 -6.00 0.03
C GLY A 106 7.69 -6.49 1.41
N GLN A 107 6.81 -6.41 2.40
CA GLN A 107 7.12 -6.65 3.81
C GLN A 107 7.69 -8.05 4.14
N TYR A 108 7.11 -9.14 3.63
CA TYR A 108 7.62 -10.49 3.94
C TYR A 108 8.91 -10.80 3.19
N SER A 109 9.07 -10.26 1.97
CA SER A 109 10.30 -10.36 1.19
C SER A 109 11.43 -9.57 1.85
N TRP A 110 11.17 -8.36 2.35
CA TRP A 110 12.18 -7.58 3.07
C TRP A 110 12.65 -8.28 4.34
N VAL A 111 11.74 -8.89 5.10
CA VAL A 111 12.12 -9.67 6.28
C VAL A 111 12.97 -10.88 5.88
N ALA A 112 12.65 -11.57 4.79
CA ALA A 112 13.46 -12.69 4.32
C ALA A 112 14.89 -12.27 3.90
N ILE A 113 15.06 -11.05 3.39
CA ILE A 113 16.35 -10.54 2.89
C ILE A 113 17.18 -9.86 4.02
N LEU A 114 16.55 -9.08 4.90
CA LEU A 114 17.24 -8.32 5.95
C LEU A 114 17.44 -9.11 7.25
N ALA A 115 16.60 -10.11 7.53
CA ALA A 115 16.74 -10.86 8.77
C ALA A 115 17.96 -11.79 8.73
N PRO A 116 18.63 -12.01 9.87
CA PRO A 116 19.74 -12.96 9.95
C PRO A 116 19.28 -14.36 9.51
N PRO A 117 20.13 -15.13 8.79
CA PRO A 117 19.73 -16.37 8.11
C PRO A 117 19.13 -17.42 9.06
N LYS A 118 19.50 -17.38 10.34
CA LYS A 118 18.95 -18.26 11.39
C LYS A 118 17.45 -18.03 11.66
N TYR A 119 17.00 -16.78 11.57
CA TYR A 119 15.62 -16.40 11.90
C TYR A 119 14.81 -15.95 10.69
N ALA A 120 15.42 -15.75 9.52
CA ALA A 120 14.78 -15.20 8.33
C ALA A 120 13.49 -15.94 7.94
N ARG A 121 13.51 -17.28 7.92
CA ARG A 121 12.33 -18.09 7.58
C ARG A 121 11.20 -17.95 8.61
N GLY A 122 11.55 -17.98 9.90
CA GLY A 122 10.57 -17.85 10.99
C GLY A 122 9.98 -16.46 11.05
N ALA A 123 10.82 -15.42 10.95
CA ALA A 123 10.38 -14.04 10.92
C ALA A 123 9.49 -13.76 9.72
N ALA A 124 9.89 -14.16 8.50
CA ALA A 124 9.07 -13.95 7.29
C ALA A 124 7.72 -14.67 7.37
N PHE A 125 7.69 -15.88 7.95
CA PHE A 125 6.43 -16.60 8.20
C PHE A 125 5.53 -15.84 9.17
N VAL A 126 6.09 -15.32 10.26
CA VAL A 126 5.34 -14.50 11.24
C VAL A 126 4.83 -13.20 10.60
N THR A 127 5.63 -12.53 9.75
CA THR A 127 5.20 -11.34 9.02
C THR A 127 4.04 -11.64 8.08
N GLY A 128 4.13 -12.73 7.32
CA GLY A 128 3.04 -13.20 6.45
C GLY A 128 1.79 -13.58 7.23
N TRP A 129 1.96 -14.22 8.39
CA TRP A 129 0.85 -14.54 9.29
C TRP A 129 0.15 -13.28 9.82
N PHE A 130 0.89 -12.26 10.27
CA PHE A 130 0.32 -10.98 10.69
C PHE A 130 -0.43 -10.29 9.55
N MET A 131 0.07 -10.38 8.31
CA MET A 131 -0.64 -9.86 7.14
C MET A 131 -1.97 -10.60 6.91
N CYS A 132 -1.99 -11.93 6.97
CA CYS A 132 -3.21 -12.72 6.82
C CYS A 132 -4.22 -12.45 7.94
N THR A 133 -3.78 -12.49 9.20
CA THR A 133 -4.64 -12.21 10.36
C THR A 133 -5.18 -10.79 10.36
N GLY A 134 -4.40 -9.80 9.91
CA GLY A 134 -4.83 -8.42 9.72
C GLY A 134 -5.99 -8.32 8.72
N ILE A 135 -5.88 -8.95 7.55
CA ILE A 135 -6.95 -8.96 6.54
C ILE A 135 -8.21 -9.66 7.07
N VAL A 136 -8.05 -10.79 7.77
CA VAL A 136 -9.17 -11.52 8.39
C VAL A 136 -9.85 -10.68 9.48
N ALA A 137 -9.06 -10.00 10.32
CA ALA A 137 -9.57 -9.13 11.36
C ALA A 137 -10.31 -7.92 10.77
N MET A 138 -9.78 -7.29 9.73
CA MET A 138 -10.48 -6.23 8.99
C MET A 138 -11.79 -6.74 8.38
N GLY A 139 -11.79 -7.95 7.83
CA GLY A 139 -13.01 -8.63 7.38
C GLY A 139 -14.02 -8.81 8.51
N ALA A 140 -13.59 -9.20 9.70
CA ALA A 140 -14.45 -9.34 10.88
C ALA A 140 -15.03 -7.99 11.35
N VAL A 141 -14.22 -6.93 11.40
CA VAL A 141 -14.68 -5.57 11.73
C VAL A 141 -15.74 -5.09 10.74
N ASN A 142 -15.52 -5.30 9.44
CA ASN A 142 -16.51 -4.96 8.41
C ASN A 142 -17.84 -5.73 8.60
N ASN A 143 -17.79 -6.99 9.03
CA ASN A 143 -19.00 -7.76 9.36
C ASN A 143 -19.67 -7.23 10.64
N PHE A 144 -18.90 -6.83 11.65
CA PHE A 144 -19.44 -6.25 12.88
C PHE A 144 -20.13 -4.91 12.62
N VAL A 145 -19.50 -4.01 11.86
CA VAL A 145 -20.11 -2.74 11.45
C VAL A 145 -21.33 -2.97 10.56
N ARG A 146 -21.29 -3.95 9.65
CA ARG A 146 -22.51 -4.33 8.91
C ARG A 146 -23.61 -4.81 9.85
N ARG A 147 -23.29 -5.55 10.92
CA ARG A 147 -24.28 -5.95 11.91
C ARG A 147 -24.83 -4.77 12.71
N ILE A 148 -24.03 -3.78 13.13
CA ILE A 148 -24.57 -2.60 13.83
C ILE A 148 -25.52 -1.81 12.91
N LEU A 149 -25.21 -1.70 11.62
CA LEU A 149 -26.04 -1.01 10.66
C LEU A 149 -27.30 -1.79 10.28
N TRP A 150 -27.22 -3.12 10.15
CA TRP A 150 -28.37 -3.95 9.75
C TRP A 150 -29.30 -4.28 10.95
N THR A 151 -28.74 -4.52 12.13
CA THR A 151 -29.51 -4.75 13.37
C THR A 151 -29.98 -3.44 14.00
N GLY A 152 -29.18 -2.37 13.94
CA GLY A 152 -29.57 -1.04 14.44
C GLY A 152 -30.40 -0.22 13.45
N GLY A 153 -30.34 -0.53 12.15
CA GLY A 153 -31.03 0.21 11.09
C GLY A 153 -32.10 -0.52 10.29
N GLY A 154 -32.36 -1.79 10.61
CA GLY A 154 -33.47 -2.56 10.05
C GLY A 154 -34.86 -2.02 10.41
N SER A 155 -34.97 -1.09 11.36
CA SER A 155 -36.23 -0.45 11.76
C SER A 155 -36.57 0.83 11.00
N TYR A 156 -35.62 1.49 10.31
CA TYR A 156 -35.93 2.72 9.55
C TYR A 156 -36.01 2.55 8.03
N LEU A 157 -35.57 1.42 7.46
CA LEU A 157 -35.62 1.20 6.00
C LEU A 157 -36.81 0.37 5.50
N LEU A 158 -37.63 -0.23 6.37
CA LEU A 158 -38.89 -0.87 5.96
C LEU A 158 -40.08 0.10 5.82
N ILE A 159 -39.92 1.40 6.11
CA ILE A 159 -41.00 2.40 5.94
C ILE A 159 -40.89 3.18 4.62
N SER A 160 -39.84 3.00 3.84
CA SER A 160 -39.72 3.61 2.52
C SER A 160 -39.37 2.56 1.48
N VAL A 161 -40.43 1.87 1.06
CA VAL A 161 -40.70 1.53 -0.36
C VAL A 161 -40.02 2.52 -1.32
#